data_AF-A0A2V5UUS9-F1
#
_entry.id   AF-A0A2V5UUS9-F1
#
_cell.length_a   1.000
_cell.length_b   1.000
_cell.length_c   1.000
_cell.angle_alpha   90.00
_cell.angle_beta   90.00
_cell.angle_gamma   90.00
#
_symmetry.space_group_name_H-M   'P 1'
#
loop_
_entity.id
_entity.type
_entity.pdbx_description
1 polymer ?
#
loop_
_entity_poly.entity_id
_entity_poly.type
_entity_poly.pdbx_seq_one_letter_code
_entity_poly.pdbx_strand_id
1 'polypeptide(L)'
;MYHSILSKAASFQVLGKSPAGFYLRLNKRIWKRLPSRVRNLHPVRSYGELLHALVCLRARRQHYLGTFFLRNRPALELMRRLARQRAHGSTLRIAVLGCSIGAEVYSILWVIRSARPDLKVLLE
;
A
#
# COMPACT_ATOMS: atom_id res chain seq x y z
N MET A 1 4.03 26.56 -7.64
CA MET A 1 4.33 26.67 -9.10
C MET A 1 5.44 25.71 -9.60
N TYR A 2 6.31 25.15 -8.75
CA TYR A 2 7.37 24.19 -9.16
C TYR A 2 6.89 22.76 -9.52
N HIS A 3 5.70 22.35 -9.06
CA HIS A 3 5.16 21.00 -9.28
C HIS A 3 4.75 20.71 -10.74
N SER A 4 4.43 21.75 -11.52
CA SER A 4 3.93 21.61 -12.91
C SER A 4 5.04 21.35 -13.93
N ILE A 5 6.25 21.86 -13.67
CA ILE A 5 7.39 21.72 -14.59
C ILE A 5 8.02 20.33 -14.42
N LEU A 6 8.20 19.87 -13.18
CA LEU A 6 8.72 18.52 -12.89
C LEU A 6 7.79 17.41 -13.38
N SER A 7 6.46 17.61 -13.28
CA SER A 7 5.49 16.63 -13.80
C SER A 7 5.49 16.58 -15.34
N LYS A 8 5.64 17.72 -16.02
CA LYS A 8 5.80 17.80 -17.48
C LYS A 8 7.13 17.22 -17.97
N ALA A 9 8.23 17.45 -17.26
CA ALA A 9 9.53 16.86 -17.59
C ALA A 9 9.54 15.33 -17.37
N ALA A 10 8.87 14.85 -16.33
CA ALA A 10 8.72 13.41 -16.06
C ALA A 10 7.82 12.69 -17.07
N SER A 11 6.86 13.40 -17.67
CA SER A 11 5.97 12.89 -18.72
C SER A 11 6.53 13.04 -20.14
N PHE A 12 7.67 13.71 -20.32
CA PHE A 12 8.32 13.89 -21.61
C PHE A 12 8.75 12.52 -22.17
N GLN A 13 8.19 12.15 -23.31
CA GLN A 13 8.49 10.90 -24.01
C GLN A 13 9.30 11.24 -25.25
N VAL A 14 10.51 10.69 -25.34
CA VAL A 14 11.31 10.71 -26.57
C VAL A 14 11.14 9.32 -27.21
N LEU A 15 10.64 9.27 -28.45
CA LEU A 15 10.47 8.02 -29.22
C LEU A 15 9.65 6.93 -28.49
N GLY A 16 8.58 7.31 -27.79
CA GLY A 16 7.71 6.39 -27.05
C GLY A 16 8.35 5.74 -25.82
N LYS A 17 9.60 6.09 -25.48
CA LYS A 17 10.33 5.59 -24.31
C LYS A 17 10.58 6.76 -23.36
N SER A 18 9.90 6.77 -22.22
CA SER A 18 10.16 7.76 -21.17
C SER A 18 11.59 7.57 -20.61
N PRO A 19 12.49 8.57 -20.73
CA PRO A 19 13.84 8.52 -20.17
C PRO A 19 13.84 8.23 -18.66
N ALA A 20 12.86 8.79 -17.95
CA ALA A 20 12.60 8.49 -16.55
C ALA A 20 12.31 7.00 -16.31
N GLY A 21 11.64 6.32 -17.25
CA GLY A 21 11.42 4.88 -17.17
C GLY A 21 12.66 4.03 -17.35
N PHE A 22 13.60 4.46 -18.20
CA PHE A 22 14.90 3.80 -18.31
C PHE A 22 15.73 4.01 -17.03
N TYR A 23 15.77 5.25 -16.53
CA TYR A 23 16.44 5.62 -15.29
C TYR A 23 15.92 4.79 -14.09
N LEU A 24 14.60 4.64 -13.94
CA LEU A 24 14.01 3.83 -12.88
C LEU A 24 14.32 2.33 -13.02
N ARG A 25 14.38 1.80 -14.24
CA ARG A 25 14.76 0.39 -14.48
C ARG A 25 16.21 0.13 -14.11
N LEU A 26 17.11 1.04 -14.48
CA LEU A 26 18.52 0.95 -14.11
C LEU A 26 18.69 1.01 -12.59
N ASN A 27 18.05 1.99 -11.95
CA ASN A 27 18.05 2.10 -10.49
C ASN A 27 17.49 0.87 -9.79
N LYS A 28 16.40 0.26 -10.30
CA LYS A 28 15.88 -1.00 -9.78
C LYS A 28 16.92 -2.13 -9.84
N ARG A 29 17.73 -2.22 -10.90
CA ARG A 29 18.79 -3.24 -11.03
C ARG A 29 19.92 -2.99 -10.02
N ILE A 30 20.35 -1.74 -9.88
CA ILE A 30 21.38 -1.34 -8.91
C ILE A 30 20.90 -1.60 -7.48
N TRP A 31 19.68 -1.17 -7.16
CA TRP A 31 19.08 -1.32 -5.82
C TRP A 31 18.99 -2.78 -5.36
N LYS A 32 18.71 -3.71 -6.28
CA LYS A 32 18.67 -5.16 -5.99
C LYS A 32 20.04 -5.74 -5.64
N ARG A 33 21.13 -5.14 -6.12
CA ARG A 33 22.51 -5.59 -5.87
C ARG A 33 23.13 -4.93 -4.64
N LEU A 34 22.52 -3.88 -4.10
CA LEU A 34 23.02 -3.20 -2.91
C LEU A 34 22.87 -4.09 -1.65
N PRO A 35 23.94 -4.25 -0.85
CA PRO A 35 23.87 -4.88 0.47
C PRO A 35 22.93 -4.11 1.41
N SER A 36 22.28 -4.82 2.34
CA SER A 36 21.38 -4.23 3.33
C SER A 36 22.04 -3.12 4.17
N ARG A 37 23.32 -3.31 4.53
CA ARG A 37 24.12 -2.33 5.27
C ARG A 37 24.22 -0.98 4.55
N VAL A 38 24.40 -1.00 3.23
CA VAL A 38 24.50 0.21 2.40
C VAL A 38 23.13 0.86 2.22
N ARG A 39 22.07 0.05 2.07
CA ARG A 39 20.69 0.55 1.92
C ARG A 39 20.19 1.31 3.15
N ASN A 40 20.69 0.96 4.32
CA ASN A 40 20.31 1.58 5.60
C ASN A 40 21.07 2.88 5.90
N LEU A 41 22.08 3.26 5.09
CA LEU A 41 22.75 4.54 5.23
C LEU A 41 21.75 5.67 4.90
N HIS A 42 21.73 6.70 5.75
CA HIS A 42 20.86 7.87 5.60
C HIS A 42 20.85 8.45 4.17
N PRO A 43 21.99 8.71 3.49
CA PRO A 43 21.98 9.25 2.13
C PRO A 43 21.31 8.31 1.12
N VAL A 44 21.48 6.99 1.28
CA VAL A 44 20.90 5.99 0.38
C VAL A 44 19.39 5.90 0.60
N ARG A 45 18.93 6.03 1.85
CA ARG A 45 17.50 6.08 2.18
C ARG A 45 16.84 7.32 1.58
N SER A 46 17.42 8.51 1.76
CA SER A 46 16.89 9.76 1.15
C SER A 46 16.84 9.67 -0.38
N TYR A 47 17.86 9.06 -0.99
CA TYR A 47 17.85 8.77 -2.43
C TYR A 47 16.73 7.81 -2.83
N GLY A 48 16.49 6.75 -2.04
CA GLY A 48 15.39 5.82 -2.23
C GLY A 48 14.01 6.48 -2.13
N GLU A 49 13.84 7.41 -1.19
CA GLU A 49 12.62 8.21 -1.04
C GLU A 49 12.37 9.12 -2.25
N LEU A 50 13.42 9.76 -2.78
CA LEU A 50 13.34 10.52 -4.02
C LEU A 50 12.95 9.63 -5.22
N LEU A 51 13.59 8.46 -5.36
CA LEU A 51 13.24 7.49 -6.39
C LEU A 51 11.79 7.02 -6.26
N HIS A 52 11.31 6.80 -5.04
CA HIS A 52 9.93 6.42 -4.77
C HIS A 52 8.96 7.53 -5.17
N ALA A 53 9.26 8.80 -4.86
CA ALA A 53 8.47 9.94 -5.30
C ALA A 53 8.38 10.02 -6.83
N LEU A 54 9.48 9.79 -7.55
CA LEU A 54 9.49 9.72 -9.02
C LEU A 54 8.62 8.57 -9.56
N VAL A 55 8.63 7.40 -8.92
CA VAL A 55 7.74 6.28 -9.26
C VAL A 55 6.28 6.69 -9.06
N CYS A 56 5.95 7.30 -7.92
CA CYS A 56 4.59 7.74 -7.60
C CYS A 56 4.06 8.80 -8.56
N LEU A 57 4.92 9.73 -9.02
CA LEU A 57 4.56 10.73 -10.04
C LEU A 57 4.29 10.11 -11.40
N ARG A 58 5.01 9.02 -11.75
CA ARG A 58 4.88 8.35 -13.05
C ARG A 58 3.82 7.24 -13.06
N ALA A 59 3.48 6.69 -11.90
CA ALA A 59 2.44 5.68 -11.77
C ALA A 59 1.13 6.30 -12.26
N ARG A 60 0.59 5.77 -13.37
CA ARG A 60 -0.76 6.12 -13.80
C ARG A 60 -1.69 5.73 -12.65
N ARG A 61 -2.35 6.72 -12.04
CA ARG A 61 -3.42 6.50 -11.06
C ARG A 61 -4.61 5.87 -11.81
N GLN A 62 -4.58 4.55 -11.94
CA GLN A 62 -5.71 3.79 -12.43
C GLN A 62 -6.56 3.38 -11.24
N HIS A 63 -7.88 3.57 -11.36
CA HIS A 63 -8.80 3.08 -10.35
C HIS A 63 -8.79 1.56 -10.39
N TYR A 64 -8.36 0.93 -9.30
CA TYR A 64 -8.41 -0.52 -9.17
C TYR A 64 -9.84 -0.95 -8.79
N LEU A 65 -10.57 -1.48 -9.77
CA LEU A 65 -11.96 -1.92 -9.59
C LEU A 65 -12.10 -3.28 -8.89
N GLY A 66 -10.99 -3.94 -8.55
CA GLY A 66 -10.99 -5.25 -7.89
C GLY A 66 -11.23 -5.20 -6.37
N THR A 67 -11.76 -4.11 -5.82
CA THR A 67 -12.14 -3.97 -4.42
C THR A 67 -13.66 -3.93 -4.31
N PHE A 68 -14.24 -4.89 -3.62
CA PHE A 68 -15.67 -5.01 -3.37
C PHE A 68 -15.93 -5.68 -2.02
N PHE A 69 -17.15 -5.59 -1.51
CA PHE A 69 -17.51 -6.16 -0.22
C PHE A 69 -17.34 -7.69 -0.22
N LEU A 70 -16.84 -8.22 0.89
CA LEU A 70 -16.65 -9.65 1.11
C LEU A 70 -15.76 -10.32 0.05
N ARG A 71 -14.80 -9.58 -0.52
CA ARG A 71 -13.89 -10.05 -1.60
C ARG A 71 -13.20 -11.39 -1.30
N ASN A 72 -12.79 -11.62 -0.05
CA ASN A 72 -12.11 -12.83 0.38
C ASN A 72 -12.86 -13.49 1.56
N ARG A 73 -13.96 -14.19 1.25
CA ARG A 73 -14.81 -14.84 2.27
C ARG A 73 -14.05 -15.84 3.16
N PRO A 74 -13.14 -16.68 2.64
CA PRO A 74 -12.35 -17.58 3.49
C PRO A 74 -11.47 -16.84 4.51
N ALA A 75 -10.80 -15.76 4.10
CA ALA A 75 -9.99 -14.96 5.02
C ALA A 75 -10.86 -14.27 6.10
N LEU A 76 -12.03 -13.76 5.72
CA LEU A 76 -12.99 -13.18 6.66
C LEU A 76 -13.51 -14.21 7.66
N GLU A 77 -13.80 -15.44 7.21
CA GLU A 77 -14.19 -16.54 8.10
C GLU A 77 -13.08 -16.91 9.09
N LEU A 78 -11.82 -16.91 8.64
CA LEU A 78 -10.68 -17.09 9.55
C LEU A 78 -10.62 -15.97 10.59
N MET A 79 -10.73 -14.71 10.17
CA MET A 79 -10.76 -13.56 11.10
C MET A 79 -11.90 -13.70 12.12
N ARG A 80 -13.08 -14.15 11.69
CA ARG A 80 -14.23 -14.41 12.57
C ARG A 80 -13.92 -15.47 13.63
N ARG A 81 -13.28 -16.58 13.24
CA ARG A 81 -12.87 -17.65 14.17
C ARG A 81 -11.81 -17.18 15.17
N LEU A 82 -10.83 -16.41 14.71
CA LEU A 82 -9.82 -15.80 15.58
C LEU A 82 -10.45 -14.79 16.55
N ALA A 83 -11.40 -13.98 16.10
CA ALA A 83 -12.14 -13.06 16.97
C ALA A 83 -12.94 -13.80 18.05
N ARG A 84 -13.53 -14.97 17.74
CA ARG A 84 -14.25 -15.80 18.73
C ARG A 84 -13.37 -16.29 19.87
N GLN A 85 -12.07 -16.43 19.67
CA GLN A 85 -11.11 -16.86 20.69
C GLN A 85 -10.71 -15.72 21.65
N ARG A 86 -11.12 -14.48 21.39
CA ARG A 86 -10.80 -13.34 22.25
C ARG A 86 -11.66 -13.30 23.50
N ALA A 87 -11.08 -12.86 24.62
CA ALA A 87 -11.79 -12.67 25.87
C ALA A 87 -12.98 -11.72 25.70
N HIS A 88 -14.02 -11.92 26.50
CA HIS A 88 -15.22 -11.08 26.49
C HIS A 88 -14.86 -9.62 26.77
N GLY A 89 -15.43 -8.67 26.00
CA GLY A 89 -15.22 -7.24 26.21
C GLY A 89 -13.82 -6.71 25.87
N SER A 90 -12.91 -7.57 25.41
CA SER A 90 -11.51 -7.21 25.13
C SER A 90 -11.36 -6.35 23.87
N THR A 91 -10.22 -5.66 23.77
CA THR A 91 -9.88 -4.81 22.62
C THR A 91 -9.22 -5.61 21.51
N LEU A 92 -9.75 -5.51 20.29
CA LEU A 92 -9.18 -6.08 19.08
C LEU A 92 -8.66 -4.96 18.18
N ARG A 93 -7.33 -4.88 18.00
CA ARG A 93 -6.68 -3.93 17.10
C ARG A 93 -6.40 -4.57 15.76
N ILE A 94 -6.76 -3.88 14.67
CA ILE A 94 -6.62 -4.39 13.30
C ILE A 94 -6.00 -3.29 12.45
N ALA A 95 -4.89 -3.59 11.77
CA ALA A 95 -4.31 -2.70 10.78
C ALA A 95 -4.69 -3.16 9.36
N VAL A 96 -5.23 -2.28 8.52
CA VAL A 96 -5.60 -2.58 7.13
C VAL A 96 -4.71 -1.81 6.17
N LEU A 97 -3.67 -2.48 5.68
CA LEU A 97 -2.71 -1.90 4.76
C LEU A 97 -3.25 -1.92 3.32
N GLY A 98 -3.58 -0.73 2.79
CA GLY A 98 -4.07 -0.59 1.41
C GLY A 98 -5.57 -0.85 1.28
N CYS A 99 -6.39 -0.17 2.08
CA CYS A 99 -7.85 -0.35 2.13
C CYS A 99 -8.62 0.07 0.86
N SER A 100 -7.95 0.65 -0.14
CA SER A 100 -8.57 1.10 -1.40
C SER A 100 -9.77 2.03 -1.10
N ILE A 101 -10.96 1.75 -1.65
CA ILE A 101 -12.20 2.50 -1.37
C ILE A 101 -12.86 2.12 -0.03
N GLY A 102 -12.23 1.29 0.79
CA GLY A 102 -12.69 0.91 2.13
C GLY A 102 -13.62 -0.30 2.21
N ALA A 103 -14.06 -0.87 1.08
CA ALA A 103 -14.98 -2.03 1.08
C ALA A 103 -14.44 -3.22 1.90
N GLU A 104 -13.11 -3.42 1.88
CA GLU A 104 -12.45 -4.46 2.68
C GLU A 104 -12.52 -4.17 4.19
N VAL A 105 -12.28 -2.92 4.61
CA VAL A 105 -12.36 -2.49 6.01
C VAL A 105 -13.77 -2.72 6.55
N TYR A 106 -14.79 -2.31 5.81
CA TYR A 106 -16.18 -2.50 6.22
C TYR A 106 -16.58 -3.97 6.25
N SER A 107 -16.06 -4.79 5.33
CA SER A 107 -16.30 -6.24 5.33
C SER A 107 -15.73 -6.90 6.59
N ILE A 108 -14.52 -6.53 6.98
CA ILE A 108 -13.87 -7.02 8.21
C ILE A 108 -14.67 -6.59 9.43
N LEU A 109 -15.03 -5.29 9.52
CA LEU A 109 -15.83 -4.74 10.61
C LEU A 109 -17.16 -5.45 10.77
N TRP A 110 -17.89 -5.63 9.67
CA TRP A 110 -19.19 -6.29 9.66
C TRP A 110 -19.06 -7.72 10.19
N VAL A 111 -18.14 -8.52 9.65
CA VAL A 111 -17.94 -9.91 10.08
C VAL A 111 -17.58 -10.02 11.57
N ILE A 112 -16.69 -9.16 12.06
CA ILE A 112 -16.26 -9.20 13.46
C ILE A 112 -17.38 -8.75 14.39
N ARG A 113 -18.03 -7.61 14.13
CA ARG A 113 -19.09 -7.07 14.99
C ARG A 113 -20.34 -7.93 14.97
N SER A 114 -20.68 -8.57 13.84
CA SER A 114 -21.78 -9.52 13.79
C SER A 114 -21.52 -10.78 14.60
N ALA A 115 -20.26 -11.23 14.70
CA ALA A 115 -19.92 -12.44 15.45
C ALA A 115 -19.61 -12.20 16.93
N ARG A 116 -19.07 -11.02 17.27
CA ARG A 116 -18.60 -10.64 18.60
C ARG A 116 -18.87 -9.15 18.84
N PRO A 117 -20.13 -8.77 19.09
CA PRO A 117 -20.51 -7.37 19.32
C PRO A 117 -19.91 -6.80 20.62
N ASP A 118 -19.46 -7.67 21.53
CA ASP A 118 -18.83 -7.31 22.79
C ASP A 118 -17.39 -6.78 22.64
N LEU A 119 -16.70 -7.10 21.54
CA LEU A 119 -15.31 -6.69 21.36
C LEU A 119 -15.19 -5.20 21.02
N LYS A 120 -14.21 -4.54 21.64
CA LYS A 120 -13.84 -3.16 21.30
C LYS A 120 -12.90 -3.17 20.10
N VAL A 121 -13.42 -2.95 18.90
CA VAL A 121 -12.63 -2.98 17.66
C VAL A 121 -12.01 -1.62 17.37
N LEU A 122 -10.68 -1.57 17.26
CA LEU A 122 -9.90 -0.41 16.81
C LEU A 122 -9.25 -0.73 15.46
N LEU A 123 -9.42 0.17 14.50
CA LEU A 123 -8.88 0.03 13.13
C LEU A 123 -7.89 1.15 12.82
N GLU A 124 -6.73 0.74 12.28
CA GLU A 124 -5.62 1.61 11.86
C GLU A 124 -5.24 1.36 10.38
#